data_AF-A0A379WX64-F1
#
_entry.id   AF-A0A379WX64-F1
#
_cell.length_a   1.000
_cell.length_b   1.000
_cell.length_c   1.000
_cell.angle_alpha   90.00
_cell.angle_beta   90.00
_cell.angle_gamma   90.00
#
_symmetry.space_group_name_H-M   'P 1'
#
loop_
_entity.id
_entity.type
_entity.pdbx_description
1 polymer ?
#
loop_
_entity_poly.entity_id
_entity_poly.type
_entity_poly.pdbx_seq_one_letter_code
_entity_poly.pdbx_strand_id
1 'polypeptide(L)'
;MAPRQAAFISAQLNALQAALAEKGIPLLFHEVADFNASIETVKNVCRQHDVSHLFYNYQYEFNERQRDAAVEKTLPSVICEGFDDSVILAPAR
;
A
#
# COMPACT_ATOMS: atom_id res chain seq x y z
N MET A 1 11.81 14.52 -0.38
CA MET A 1 11.96 13.75 0.87
C MET A 1 13.34 14.01 1.45
N ALA A 2 13.48 14.20 2.77
CA ALA A 2 14.79 14.45 3.37
C ALA A 2 15.65 13.16 3.38
N PRO A 3 16.98 13.23 3.18
CA PRO A 3 17.83 12.04 3.07
C PRO A 3 17.84 11.17 4.33
N ARG A 4 17.70 11.78 5.52
CA ARG A 4 17.56 11.04 6.79
C ARG A 4 16.24 10.29 6.90
N GLN A 5 15.14 10.85 6.37
CA GLN A 5 13.86 10.15 6.32
C GLN A 5 13.94 8.95 5.37
N ALA A 6 14.63 9.07 4.23
CA ALA A 6 14.84 7.95 3.31
C ALA A 6 15.60 6.79 3.95
N ALA A 7 16.70 7.11 4.65
CA ALA A 7 17.47 6.12 5.38
C ALA A 7 16.63 5.43 6.47
N PHE A 8 15.81 6.20 7.20
CA PHE A 8 14.94 5.64 8.23
C PHE A 8 13.85 4.72 7.67
N ILE A 9 13.18 5.12 6.58
CA ILE A 9 12.18 4.29 5.91
C ILE A 9 12.80 3.01 5.37
N SER A 10 13.98 3.08 4.75
CA SER A 10 14.69 1.90 4.24
C SER A 10 15.05 0.92 5.37
N ALA A 11 15.55 1.43 6.51
CA ALA A 11 15.87 0.59 7.66
C ALA A 11 14.62 -0.11 8.22
N GLN A 12 13.50 0.62 8.34
CA GLN A 12 12.24 0.05 8.79
C GLN A 12 11.66 -0.98 7.81
N LEU A 13 11.77 -0.74 6.50
CA LEU A 13 11.32 -1.68 5.47
C LEU A 13 12.06 -3.03 5.57
N ASN A 14 13.38 -2.98 5.76
CA ASN A 14 14.19 -4.19 5.91
C ASN A 14 13.83 -4.97 7.19
N ALA A 15 13.60 -4.26 8.30
CA ALA A 15 13.16 -4.88 9.54
C ALA A 15 11.77 -5.53 9.40
N LEU A 16 10.84 -4.85 8.71
CA LEU A 16 9.51 -5.36 8.41
C LEU A 16 9.59 -6.62 7.53
N GLN A 17 10.46 -6.62 6.50
CA GLN A 17 10.65 -7.79 5.64
C GLN A 17 11.08 -9.02 6.45
N ALA A 18 12.04 -8.86 7.37
CA ALA A 18 12.49 -9.95 8.24
C ALA A 18 11.35 -10.46 9.14
N ALA A 19 10.62 -9.55 9.80
CA ALA A 19 9.51 -9.91 10.67
C ALA A 19 8.34 -10.58 9.93
N LEU A 20 8.08 -10.20 8.67
CA LEU A 20 7.10 -10.86 7.82
C LEU A 20 7.57 -12.24 7.36
N ALA A 21 8.85 -12.38 7.02
CA ALA A 21 9.44 -13.67 6.63
C ALA A 21 9.36 -14.70 7.77
N GLU A 22 9.55 -14.29 9.02
CA GLU A 22 9.33 -15.15 10.20
C GLU A 22 7.88 -15.65 10.32
N LYS A 23 6.92 -14.90 9.78
CA LYS A 23 5.50 -15.27 9.72
C LYS A 23 5.13 -16.00 8.42
N GLY A 24 6.10 -16.24 7.53
CA GLY A 24 5.87 -16.86 6.22
C GLY A 24 5.17 -15.94 5.21
N ILE A 25 5.17 -14.62 5.44
CA ILE A 25 4.54 -13.64 4.57
C ILE A 25 5.63 -12.99 3.69
N PRO A 26 5.58 -13.15 2.35
CA PRO A 26 6.56 -12.52 1.47
C PRO A 26 6.25 -11.03 1.28
N LEU A 27 7.26 -10.18 1.42
CA LEU A 27 7.17 -8.76 1.08
C LEU A 27 7.58 -8.53 -0.38
N LEU A 28 6.65 -8.06 -1.21
CA LEU A 28 6.92 -7.67 -2.61
C LEU A 28 7.31 -6.19 -2.65
N PHE A 29 8.52 -5.90 -3.14
CA PHE A 29 9.01 -4.53 -3.28
C PHE A 29 9.05 -4.11 -4.75
N HIS A 30 8.41 -2.98 -5.06
CA HIS A 30 8.42 -2.38 -6.39
C HIS A 30 8.74 -0.88 -6.27
N GLU A 31 9.75 -0.43 -7.02
CA GLU A 31 10.09 0.98 -7.16
C GLU A 31 9.49 1.51 -8.47
N VAL A 32 8.72 2.60 -8.37
CA VAL A 32 8.06 3.25 -9.50
C VAL A 32 8.22 4.76 -9.44
N ALA A 33 8.17 5.41 -10.60
CA ALA A 33 8.48 6.84 -10.72
C ALA A 33 7.34 7.77 -10.30
N ASP A 34 6.08 7.33 -10.37
CA ASP A 34 4.90 8.16 -10.07
C ASP A 34 3.71 7.36 -9.52
N PHE A 35 2.69 8.08 -9.04
CA PHE A 35 1.48 7.48 -8.45
C PHE A 35 0.66 6.66 -9.45
N ASN A 36 0.66 7.00 -10.74
CA ASN A 36 -0.08 6.25 -11.76
C ASN A 36 0.59 4.90 -12.03
N ALA A 37 1.93 4.88 -12.07
CA ALA A 37 2.71 3.66 -12.15
C ALA A 37 2.51 2.75 -10.93
N SER A 38 2.27 3.33 -9.74
CA SER A 38 1.87 2.55 -8.55
C SER A 38 0.54 1.83 -8.76
N ILE A 39 -0.47 2.49 -9.33
CA ILE A 39 -1.79 1.90 -9.60
C ILE A 39 -1.65 0.69 -10.55
N GLU A 40 -0.93 0.85 -11.66
CA GLU A 40 -0.73 -0.24 -12.61
C GLU A 40 0.12 -1.37 -12.03
N THR A 41 1.10 -1.06 -11.17
CA THR A 41 1.87 -2.08 -10.45
C THR A 41 1.00 -2.90 -9.53
N VAL A 42 0.17 -2.25 -8.70
CA VAL A 42 -0.76 -2.95 -7.78
C VAL A 42 -1.71 -3.85 -8.58
N LYS A 43 -2.27 -3.34 -9.67
CA LYS A 43 -3.14 -4.11 -10.56
C LYS A 43 -2.44 -5.34 -11.15
N ASN A 44 -1.20 -5.19 -11.60
CA ASN A 44 -0.42 -6.29 -12.14
C ASN A 44 -0.13 -7.35 -11.09
N VAL A 45 0.24 -6.95 -9.87
CA VAL A 45 0.46 -7.85 -8.73
C VAL A 45 -0.83 -8.59 -8.38
N CYS A 46 -1.96 -7.89 -8.27
CA CYS A 46 -3.26 -8.51 -8.00
C CYS A 46 -3.62 -9.56 -9.05
N ARG A 47 -3.38 -9.26 -10.34
CA ARG A 47 -3.64 -10.20 -11.44
C ARG A 47 -2.67 -11.38 -11.47
N GLN A 48 -1.38 -11.16 -11.19
CA GLN A 48 -0.36 -12.21 -11.20
C GLN A 48 -0.55 -13.22 -10.07
N HIS A 49 -1.01 -12.76 -8.91
CA HIS A 49 -1.19 -13.58 -7.72
C HIS A 49 -2.66 -13.99 -7.48
N ASP A 50 -3.56 -13.67 -8.41
CA ASP A 50 -5.01 -13.95 -8.31
C ASP A 50 -5.60 -13.48 -6.97
N VAL A 51 -5.29 -12.23 -6.62
CA VAL A 51 -5.66 -11.64 -5.32
C VAL A 51 -7.16 -11.35 -5.30
N SER A 52 -7.86 -11.89 -4.30
CA SER A 52 -9.30 -11.63 -4.10
C SER A 52 -9.59 -10.48 -3.13
N HIS A 53 -8.67 -10.20 -2.19
CA HIS A 53 -8.81 -9.16 -1.17
C HIS A 53 -7.57 -8.28 -1.11
N LEU A 54 -7.77 -6.96 -1.12
CA LEU A 54 -6.74 -5.95 -0.94
C LEU A 54 -7.01 -5.21 0.38
N PHE A 55 -6.10 -5.35 1.33
CA PHE A 55 -6.17 -4.63 2.61
C PHE A 55 -5.15 -3.50 2.61
N TYR A 56 -5.57 -2.29 2.96
CA TYR A 56 -4.69 -1.12 3.02
C TYR A 56 -5.10 -0.15 4.14
N ASN A 57 -4.18 0.71 4.57
CA ASN A 57 -4.48 1.76 5.55
C ASN A 57 -4.69 3.09 4.82
N TYR A 58 -5.72 3.84 5.20
CA TYR A 58 -6.01 5.14 4.60
C TYR A 58 -4.92 6.15 4.92
N GLN A 59 -4.54 6.91 3.89
CA GLN A 59 -3.72 8.11 4.01
C GLN A 59 -4.63 9.31 3.70
N TYR A 60 -4.68 10.31 4.59
CA TYR A 60 -5.65 11.40 4.48
C TYR A 60 -5.23 12.50 3.51
N GLU A 61 -3.99 12.46 3.05
CA GLU A 61 -3.47 13.34 2.03
C GLU A 61 -4.27 13.19 0.71
N PHE A 62 -4.52 14.32 0.03
CA PHE A 62 -5.48 14.38 -1.08
C PHE A 62 -5.06 13.53 -2.29
N ASN A 63 -3.76 13.46 -2.59
CA ASN A 63 -3.25 12.69 -3.74
C ASN A 63 -3.40 11.19 -3.49
N GLU A 64 -3.22 10.77 -2.24
CA GLU A 64 -3.30 9.40 -1.77
C GLU A 64 -4.75 8.91 -1.81
N ARG A 65 -5.72 9.75 -1.40
CA ARG A 65 -7.15 9.44 -1.57
C ARG A 65 -7.55 9.30 -3.05
N GLN A 66 -6.98 10.12 -3.94
CA GLN A 66 -7.24 9.98 -5.38
C GLN A 66 -6.64 8.69 -5.95
N ARG A 67 -5.43 8.34 -5.53
CA ARG A 67 -4.77 7.08 -5.91
C ARG A 67 -5.60 5.88 -5.46
N ASP A 68 -6.01 5.84 -4.21
CA ASP A 68 -6.74 4.71 -3.64
C ASP A 68 -8.10 4.52 -4.33
N ALA A 69 -8.84 5.62 -4.57
CA ALA A 69 -10.08 5.58 -5.34
C ALA A 69 -9.88 5.11 -6.80
N ALA A 70 -8.71 5.39 -7.40
CA ALA A 70 -8.37 4.90 -8.74
C ALA A 70 -8.00 3.41 -8.73
N VAL A 71 -7.32 2.92 -7.69
CA VAL A 71 -7.04 1.49 -7.49
C VAL A 71 -8.35 0.70 -7.38
N GLU A 72 -9.28 1.14 -6.53
CA GLU A 72 -10.59 0.49 -6.34
C GLU A 72 -11.39 0.41 -7.64
N LYS A 73 -11.37 1.49 -8.44
CA LYS A 73 -12.03 1.49 -9.76
C LYS A 73 -11.38 0.54 -10.77
N THR A 74 -10.08 0.31 -10.66
CA THR A 74 -9.31 -0.51 -11.60
C THR A 74 -9.40 -2.00 -11.26
N LEU A 75 -9.80 -2.33 -10.03
CA LEU A 75 -9.89 -3.69 -9.49
C LEU A 75 -11.31 -4.06 -9.06
N PRO A 76 -12.31 -4.07 -9.96
CA PRO A 76 -13.71 -4.33 -9.60
C PRO A 76 -13.97 -5.77 -9.10
N SER A 77 -13.05 -6.70 -9.38
CA SER A 77 -13.12 -8.10 -8.93
C SER A 77 -12.41 -8.34 -7.59
N VAL A 78 -11.73 -7.34 -7.03
CA VAL A 78 -10.97 -7.45 -5.78
C VAL A 78 -11.70 -6.66 -4.71
N ILE A 79 -11.95 -7.28 -3.57
CA ILE A 79 -12.58 -6.62 -2.43
C ILE A 79 -11.51 -5.74 -1.77
N CYS A 80 -11.69 -4.43 -1.82
CA CYS A 80 -10.77 -3.46 -1.24
C CYS A 80 -11.27 -3.02 0.14
N GLU A 81 -10.46 -3.26 1.18
CA GLU A 81 -10.78 -2.95 2.58
C GLU A 81 -9.74 -1.98 3.13
N GLY A 82 -10.14 -0.71 3.27
CA GLY A 82 -9.31 0.35 3.86
C GLY A 82 -9.55 0.51 5.36
N PHE A 83 -8.50 0.69 6.15
CA PHE A 83 -8.56 0.93 7.60
C PHE A 83 -7.96 2.28 8.01
N ASP A 84 -8.58 2.93 8.98
CA ASP A 84 -8.10 4.18 9.57
C ASP A 84 -7.09 3.90 10.70
N ASP A 85 -5.87 3.44 10.35
CA ASP A 85 -4.83 3.07 11.34
C ASP A 85 -4.04 4.28 11.86
N SER A 86 -3.96 5.36 11.08
CA SER A 86 -3.18 6.55 11.44
C SER A 86 -3.88 7.46 12.48
N VAL A 87 -5.07 7.08 12.96
CA VAL A 87 -5.85 7.83 13.95
C VAL A 87 -6.42 6.88 15.00
N ILE A 88 -6.45 7.34 16.26
CA ILE A 88 -7.03 6.57 17.36
C ILE A 88 -8.57 6.46 17.22
N LEU A 89 -9.20 7.46 16.60
CA LEU A 89 -10.61 7.49 16.29
C LEU A 89 -10.77 7.87 14.82
N ALA A 90 -11.56 7.08 14.08
CA ALA A 90 -11.88 7.41 12.70
C ALA A 90 -12.46 8.83 12.63
N PRO A 91 -12.08 9.65 11.63
CA PRO A 91 -12.66 10.98 11.47
C PRO A 91 -14.16 10.80 11.24
N ALA A 92 -14.97 11.41 12.11
CA ALA A 92 -16.42 11.33 11.98
C ALA A 92 -16.83 11.76 10.57
N ARG A 93 -17.51 10.86 9.85
CA ARG A 93 -18.19 11.17 8.59
C ARG A 93 -19.35 12.13 8.81
#